data_AF-A0A8T6RYT8-F1
#
_entry.id   AF-A0A8T6RYT8-F1
#
_cell.length_a   1.000
_cell.length_b   1.000
_cell.length_c   1.000
_cell.angle_alpha   90.00
_cell.angle_beta   90.00
_cell.angle_gamma   90.00
#
_symmetry.space_group_name_H-M   'P 1'
#
loop_
_entity.id
_entity.type
_entity.pdbx_description
1 polymer ?
#
loop_
_entity_poly.entity_id
_entity_poly.type
_entity_poly.pdbx_seq_one_letter_code
_entity_poly.pdbx_strand_id
1 'polypeptide(L)'
;MLYHVPRELDAIRERKVDLMLSGHTHAGQFFPFTLFTKMIWKKGKGLHDLGSSRLFVSHGIGTWGPPIRVGTQSQVALIRIQGKTA
;
A
#
# COMPACT_ATOMS: atom_id res chain seq x y z
N MET A 1 5.40 7.96 -7.82
CA MET A 1 4.71 8.89 -6.91
C MET A 1 4.73 8.33 -5.50
N LEU A 2 4.99 9.18 -4.50
CA LEU A 2 4.81 8.83 -3.09
C LEU A 2 3.56 9.54 -2.58
N TYR A 3 2.57 8.79 -2.09
CA TYR A 3 1.32 9.36 -1.59
C TYR A 3 0.74 8.48 -0.49
N HIS A 4 0.45 9.06 0.66
CA HIS A 4 0.19 8.29 1.87
C HIS A 4 -1.01 7.35 1.74
N VAL A 5 -2.15 7.88 1.27
CA VAL A 5 -3.40 7.13 1.13
C VAL A 5 -3.48 6.57 -0.30
N PRO A 6 -3.79 5.28 -0.52
CA PRO A 6 -3.93 4.70 -1.86
C PRO A 6 -5.23 5.14 -2.56
N ARG A 7 -5.33 6.44 -2.86
CA ARG A 7 -6.41 7.12 -3.57
C ARG A 7 -5.87 7.72 -4.88
N GLU A 8 -6.74 8.36 -5.67
CA GLU A 8 -6.36 9.02 -6.93
C GLU A 8 -5.78 8.05 -7.98
N LEU A 9 -6.27 6.80 -8.01
CA LEU A 9 -5.71 5.75 -8.87
C LEU A 9 -5.89 6.02 -10.36
N ASP A 10 -6.92 6.79 -10.74
CA ASP A 10 -7.13 7.19 -12.13
C ASP A 10 -6.23 8.37 -12.51
N ALA A 11 -6.02 9.32 -11.59
CA ALA A 11 -5.12 10.45 -11.81
C ALA A 11 -3.65 10.00 -12.03
N ILE A 12 -3.19 8.95 -11.34
CA ILE A 12 -1.82 8.43 -11.59
C ILE A 12 -1.68 7.80 -12.98
N ARG A 13 -2.75 7.22 -13.53
CA ARG A 13 -2.76 6.65 -14.87
C ARG A 13 -2.73 7.75 -15.92
N GLU A 14 -3.57 8.77 -15.75
CA GLU A 14 -3.63 9.94 -16.63
C GLU A 14 -2.28 10.68 -16.66
N ARG A 15 -1.62 10.80 -15.51
CA ARG A 15 -0.31 11.44 -15.37
C ARG A 15 0.87 10.53 -15.75
N LYS A 16 0.61 9.33 -16.29
CA LYS A 16 1.63 8.36 -16.73
C LYS A 16 2.64 8.03 -15.63
N VAL A 17 2.18 7.89 -14.39
CA VAL A 17 3.01 7.45 -13.28
C VAL A 17 3.10 5.93 -13.28
N ASP A 18 4.29 5.37 -13.47
CA ASP A 18 4.48 3.91 -13.53
C ASP A 18 4.27 3.21 -12.17
N LEU A 19 4.62 3.87 -11.07
CA LEU A 19 4.57 3.31 -9.72
C LEU A 19 4.13 4.33 -8.67
N MET A 20 3.14 3.97 -7.87
CA MET A 20 2.69 4.68 -6.68
C MET A 20 3.03 3.86 -5.42
N LEU A 21 3.66 4.51 -4.44
CA LEU A 21 3.96 3.94 -3.13
C LEU A 21 3.06 4.59 -2.08
N SER A 22 2.38 3.76 -1.29
CA SER A 22 1.39 4.18 -0.29
C SER A 22 1.46 3.35 0.98
N GLY A 23 0.67 3.74 1.99
CA GLY A 23 0.52 3.01 3.25
C GLY A 23 -0.89 3.19 3.80
N HIS A 24 -1.01 3.94 4.91
CA HIS A 24 -2.26 4.36 5.54
C HIS A 24 -3.06 3.27 6.28
N THR A 25 -3.19 2.06 5.74
CA THR A 25 -4.06 1.03 6.36
C THR A 25 -3.42 0.29 7.53
N HIS A 26 -2.09 0.40 7.67
CA HIS A 26 -1.25 -0.40 8.60
C HIS A 26 -1.53 -1.92 8.51
N ALA A 27 -2.09 -2.40 7.39
CA ALA A 27 -2.65 -3.75 7.24
C ALA A 27 -3.60 -4.18 8.38
N GLY A 28 -4.28 -3.22 9.02
CA GLY A 28 -5.16 -3.45 10.17
C GLY A 28 -4.48 -3.45 11.53
N GLN A 29 -3.16 -3.39 11.61
CA GLN A 29 -2.34 -3.29 12.84
C GLN A 29 -2.39 -4.51 13.78
N PHE A 30 -3.56 -5.04 14.13
CA PHE A 30 -3.73 -6.21 15.00
C PHE A 30 -5.06 -6.94 14.74
N PHE A 31 -5.20 -8.19 15.17
CA PHE A 31 -6.48 -8.92 15.06
C PHE A 31 -7.50 -8.38 16.07
N PRO A 32 -8.79 -8.19 15.71
CA PRO A 32 -9.43 -8.53 14.43
C PRO A 32 -9.46 -7.40 13.38
N PHE A 33 -8.81 -6.26 13.61
CA PHE A 33 -8.79 -5.13 12.66
C PHE A 33 -8.16 -5.46 11.30
N THR A 34 -7.30 -6.47 11.22
CA THR A 34 -6.85 -7.06 9.96
C THR A 34 -8.00 -7.53 9.06
N LEU A 35 -9.10 -8.01 9.63
CA LEU A 35 -10.31 -8.41 8.89
C LEU A 35 -11.09 -7.19 8.41
N PHE A 36 -11.36 -6.23 9.30
CA PHE A 36 -12.09 -5.00 8.95
C PHE A 36 -11.39 -4.21 7.84
N THR A 37 -10.07 -4.05 7.95
CA THR A 37 -9.30 -3.35 6.91
C THR A 37 -9.33 -4.08 5.57
N LYS A 38 -9.27 -5.42 5.55
CA LYS A 38 -9.41 -6.20 4.31
C LYS A 38 -10.78 -6.02 3.64
N MET A 39 -11.85 -5.85 4.43
CA MET A 39 -13.20 -5.62 3.91
C MET A 39 -13.37 -4.20 3.34
N ILE A 40 -12.85 -3.19 4.03
CA ILE A 40 -13.00 -1.77 3.64
C ILE A 40 -12.05 -1.41 2.48
N TRP A 41 -10.81 -1.89 2.52
CA TRP A 41 -9.76 -1.51 1.57
C TRP A 41 -9.41 -2.65 0.62
N LYS A 42 -10.06 -2.69 -0.55
CA LYS A 42 -9.76 -3.67 -1.61
C LYS A 42 -8.28 -3.68 -2.04
N LYS A 43 -7.63 -2.51 -2.02
CA LYS A 43 -6.19 -2.33 -2.31
C LYS A 43 -5.44 -1.82 -1.08
N GLY A 44 -5.66 -2.49 0.06
CA GLY A 44 -5.17 -2.02 1.36
C GLY A 44 -3.76 -2.43 1.74
N LYS A 45 -3.14 -3.39 1.05
CA LYS A 45 -1.76 -3.86 1.32
C LYS A 45 -1.21 -4.66 0.14
N GLY A 46 0.10 -4.61 -0.06
CA GLY A 46 0.79 -5.36 -1.10
C GLY A 46 0.88 -4.63 -2.44
N LEU A 47 1.30 -5.36 -3.48
CA LEU A 47 1.42 -4.83 -4.84
C LEU A 47 0.12 -5.09 -5.62
N HIS A 48 -0.33 -4.08 -6.34
CA HIS A 48 -1.54 -4.10 -7.16
C HIS A 48 -1.23 -3.59 -8.55
N ASP A 49 -1.71 -4.33 -9.55
CA ASP A 49 -1.66 -3.92 -10.94
C ASP A 49 -2.83 -2.98 -11.26
N LEU A 50 -2.53 -1.85 -11.89
CA LEU A 50 -3.50 -0.86 -12.37
C LEU A 50 -3.36 -0.68 -13.91
N GLY A 51 -2.85 -1.66 -14.64
CA GLY A 51 -2.65 -1.58 -16.08
C GLY A 51 -1.35 -0.85 -16.43
N SER A 52 -1.44 0.43 -16.82
CA SER A 52 -0.27 1.26 -17.13
C SER A 52 0.51 1.71 -15.89
N SER A 53 -0.04 1.51 -14.70
CA SER A 53 0.54 1.90 -13.42
C SER A 53 0.52 0.74 -12.43
N ARG A 54 1.38 0.78 -11.42
CA ARG A 54 1.35 -0.13 -10.27
C ARG A 54 1.16 0.64 -8.98
N LEU A 55 0.46 0.04 -8.02
CA LEU A 55 0.31 0.56 -6.67
C LEU A 55 0.93 -0.44 -5.69
N PHE A 56 1.88 0.01 -4.87
CA PHE A 56 2.35 -0.75 -3.72
C PHE A 56 1.88 -0.09 -2.43
N VAL A 57 1.19 -0.84 -1.58
CA VAL A 57 0.73 -0.38 -0.26
C VAL A 57 1.48 -1.13 0.84
N SER A 58 2.29 -0.39 1.59
CA SER A 58 3.03 -0.92 2.74
C SER A 58 2.11 -1.31 3.88
N HIS A 59 2.52 -2.32 4.68
CA HIS A 59 1.90 -2.64 5.97
C HIS A 59 2.12 -1.54 7.02
N GLY A 60 2.87 -0.49 6.69
CA GLY A 60 3.16 0.64 7.55
C GLY A 60 4.15 0.29 8.67
N ILE A 61 4.67 1.34 9.30
CA ILE A 61 5.46 1.27 10.53
C ILE A 61 4.71 2.02 11.63
N GLY A 62 4.92 1.65 12.89
CA GLY A 62 4.21 2.24 14.02
C GLY A 62 2.70 1.92 14.05
N THR A 63 1.95 2.77 14.75
CA THR A 63 0.52 2.59 15.04
C THR A 63 -0.29 3.83 14.68
N TRP A 64 -1.55 3.63 14.32
CA TRP A 64 -2.54 4.71 14.15
C TRP A 64 -3.47 4.85 15.37
N GLY A 65 -3.40 3.88 16.30
CA GLY A 65 -4.16 3.84 17.54
C GLY A 65 -3.30 3.27 18.68
N PRO A 66 -3.81 2.35 19.52
CA PRO A 66 -3.07 1.74 20.62
C PRO A 66 -1.70 1.21 20.16
N PRO A 67 -0.65 1.28 21.00
CA PRO A 67 0.72 0.87 20.63
C PRO A 67 0.88 -0.66 20.61
N ILE A 68 0.01 -1.35 19.87
CA ILE A 68 -0.11 -2.81 19.83
C ILE A 68 -0.05 -3.26 18.37
N ARG A 69 0.82 -4.25 18.09
CA ARG A 69 0.93 -4.96 16.82
C ARG A 69 1.04 -6.47 17.06
N VAL A 70 -0.07 -7.07 17.46
CA VAL A 70 -0.16 -8.52 17.75
C VAL A 70 -0.96 -9.21 16.67
N GLY A 71 -0.54 -10.41 16.28
CA GLY A 71 -1.21 -11.19 15.22
C GLY A 71 -1.05 -10.57 13.82
N THR A 72 -0.01 -9.76 13.62
CA THR A 72 0.40 -9.21 12.32
C THR A 72 1.85 -9.53 12.02
N GLN A 73 2.27 -9.37 10.77
CA GLN A 73 3.64 -9.60 10.32
C GLN A 73 4.35 -8.28 10.06
N SER A 74 5.59 -8.16 10.56
CA SER A 74 6.49 -7.08 10.17
C SER A 74 6.83 -7.20 8.68
N GLN A 75 6.95 -6.06 8.00
CA GLN A 75 7.27 -6.02 6.58
C GLN A 75 8.50 -5.15 6.33
N VAL A 76 9.43 -5.69 5.55
CA VAL A 76 10.44 -4.92 4.81
C VAL A 76 10.18 -5.19 3.33
N ALA A 77 10.08 -4.12 2.53
CA ALA A 77 9.79 -4.23 1.10
C ALA A 77 11.04 -3.85 0.29
N LEU A 78 11.53 -4.78 -0.53
CA LEU A 78 12.57 -4.49 -1.52
C LEU A 78 11.89 -4.16 -2.85
N ILE A 79 12.03 -2.91 -3.30
CA ILE A 79 11.46 -2.45 -4.56
C ILE A 79 12.62 -2.22 -5.55
N ARG A 80 12.69 -3.06 -6.57
CA ARG A 80 13.64 -2.91 -7.68
C ARG A 80 12.94 -2.19 -8.83
N ILE A 81 13.44 -1.02 -9.20
CA ILE A 81 12.96 -0.26 -10.35
C ILE A 81 13.99 -0.40 -11.47
N GLN A 82 13.51 -0.74 -12.65
CA GLN A 82 14.32 -0.80 -13.87
C GLN A 82 13.68 0.15 -14.89
N GLY A 83 14.49 1.05 -15.45
CA GLY A 83 14.04 1.90 -16.54
C GLY A 83 13.74 1.06 -17.77
N LYS A 84 12.77 1.48 -18.59
CA LYS A 84 12.64 0.94 -19.94
C LYS A 84 13.81 1.48 -20.76
N THR A 85 14.70 0.60 -21.20
CA THR A 85 15.63 0.92 -22.28
C THR A 85 14.79 1.15 -23.54
N ALA A 86 15.01 2.29 -24.20
CA ALA A 86 14.38 2.63 -25.47
C ALA A 86 14.81 1.67 -26.58
#